data_AF-R1D7U7-F1
#
_entry.id   AF-R1D7U7-F1
#
_cell.length_a   1.000
_cell.length_b   1.000
_cell.length_c   1.000
_cell.angle_alpha   90.00
_cell.angle_beta   90.00
_cell.angle_gamma   90.00
#
_symmetry.space_group_name_H-M   'P 1'
#
loop_
_entity.id
_entity.type
_entity.pdbx_description
1 polymer ?
#
loop_
_entity_poly.entity_id
_entity_poly.type
_entity_poly.pdbx_seq_one_letter_code
_entity_poly.pdbx_strand_id
1 'polypeptide(L)'
;MLHYATVPGAFDVAVLVSGDADFLPALVRTRQRGKRVAICSLRNSASSSFENAEASQLLGLARLKDFDVLWLDDHVTKLVTPLHPTLRRQRPALLCWLRDALLGHVSELGGAASEEEVSLFLSQIGLGESSALAFVRHECGSIGAFLDEHCAGQLTMRRMMGTAVVQARGATPAAIRDARRGRDAAGGSDAGADADADAGDLGEALLAAQSLLDDDD
;
A
#
# COMPACT_ATOMS: atom_id res chain seq x y z
N MET A 1 -20.06 -20.63 3.42
CA MET A 1 -18.63 -21.00 3.30
C MET A 1 -18.30 -22.38 3.90
N LEU A 2 -18.77 -22.76 5.09
CA LEU A 2 -18.53 -24.12 5.66
C LEU A 2 -19.21 -25.29 4.92
N HIS A 3 -20.00 -25.05 3.87
CA HIS A 3 -20.68 -26.10 3.11
C HIS A 3 -19.70 -27.10 2.47
N TYR A 4 -18.58 -26.63 1.93
CA TYR A 4 -17.56 -27.49 1.31
C TYR A 4 -16.86 -28.42 2.33
N ALA A 5 -16.74 -27.99 3.59
CA ALA A 5 -16.20 -28.82 4.67
C ALA A 5 -17.14 -29.98 5.05
N THR A 6 -18.40 -29.94 4.63
CA THR A 6 -19.39 -30.99 4.90
C THR A 6 -19.55 -32.02 3.77
N VAL A 7 -18.84 -31.83 2.64
CA VAL A 7 -18.86 -32.76 1.51
C VAL A 7 -18.03 -34.02 1.84
N PRO A 8 -18.61 -35.23 1.76
CA PRO A 8 -17.88 -36.47 1.96
C PRO A 8 -16.71 -36.59 0.97
N GLY A 9 -15.53 -36.99 1.45
CA GLY A 9 -14.35 -37.23 0.60
C GLY A 9 -13.62 -35.99 0.05
N ALA A 10 -14.09 -34.76 0.30
CA ALA A 10 -13.44 -33.56 -0.25
C ALA A 10 -12.16 -33.14 0.52
N PHE A 11 -12.25 -33.05 1.85
CA PHE A 11 -11.15 -32.59 2.71
C PHE A 11 -11.10 -33.35 4.03
N ASP A 12 -9.92 -33.61 4.59
CA ASP A 12 -9.79 -34.31 5.88
C ASP A 12 -9.79 -33.36 7.09
N VAL A 13 -9.45 -32.10 6.84
CA VAL A 13 -9.33 -31.04 7.84
C VAL A 13 -10.11 -29.82 7.39
N ALA A 14 -10.93 -29.27 8.27
CA ALA A 14 -11.59 -27.99 8.10
C ALA A 14 -10.87 -26.93 8.94
N VAL A 15 -10.47 -25.84 8.30
CA VAL A 15 -9.84 -24.69 8.97
C VAL A 15 -10.84 -23.56 9.02
N LEU A 16 -11.21 -23.12 10.22
CA LEU A 16 -12.01 -21.92 10.43
C LEU A 16 -11.07 -20.75 10.72
N VAL A 17 -11.14 -19.69 9.91
CA VAL A 17 -10.47 -18.42 10.19
C VAL A 17 -11.54 -17.42 10.65
N SER A 18 -11.81 -17.38 11.95
CA SER A 18 -12.81 -16.48 12.55
C SER A 18 -12.70 -16.46 14.08
N GLY A 19 -13.17 -15.37 14.70
CA GLY A 19 -13.40 -15.28 16.15
C GLY A 19 -14.85 -15.40 16.58
N ASP A 20 -15.77 -15.54 15.62
CA ASP A 20 -17.21 -15.49 15.85
C ASP A 20 -17.80 -16.83 16.33
N ALA A 21 -18.62 -16.77 17.40
CA ALA A 21 -19.29 -17.91 17.99
C ALA A 21 -20.44 -18.46 17.15
N ASP A 22 -20.95 -17.69 16.19
CA ASP A 22 -22.06 -18.13 15.31
C ASP A 22 -21.67 -19.33 14.44
N PHE A 23 -20.38 -19.62 14.28
CA PHE A 23 -19.88 -20.78 13.56
C PHE A 23 -19.85 -22.08 14.36
N LEU A 24 -20.11 -22.05 15.68
CA LEU A 24 -20.10 -23.24 16.53
C LEU A 24 -20.98 -24.39 16.01
N PRO A 25 -22.25 -24.17 15.61
CA PRO A 25 -23.10 -25.26 15.11
C PRO A 25 -22.55 -25.88 13.81
N ALA A 26 -21.89 -25.07 12.98
CA ALA A 26 -21.31 -25.54 11.73
C ALA A 26 -20.03 -26.37 11.97
N LEU A 27 -19.22 -26.00 12.96
CA LEU A 27 -18.06 -26.81 13.38
C LEU A 27 -18.49 -28.17 13.94
N VAL A 28 -19.52 -28.19 14.78
CA VAL A 28 -20.07 -29.44 15.33
C VAL A 28 -20.54 -30.37 14.22
N ARG A 29 -21.29 -29.86 13.24
CA ARG A 29 -21.73 -30.65 12.07
C ARG A 29 -20.55 -31.15 11.24
N THR A 30 -19.53 -30.33 11.06
CA THR A 30 -18.31 -30.70 10.32
C THR A 30 -17.57 -31.84 11.01
N ARG A 31 -17.48 -31.79 12.35
CA ARG A 31 -16.90 -32.86 13.16
C ARG A 31 -17.72 -34.14 13.13
N GLN A 32 -19.06 -34.04 13.22
CA GLN A 32 -19.97 -35.19 13.11
C GLN A 32 -19.84 -35.92 11.76
N ARG A 33 -19.37 -35.23 10.71
CA ARG A 33 -19.03 -35.82 9.40
C ARG A 33 -17.64 -36.48 9.37
N GLY A 34 -16.98 -36.62 10.53
CA GLY A 34 -15.68 -37.26 10.68
C GLY A 34 -14.50 -36.39 10.27
N LYS A 35 -14.71 -35.07 10.08
CA LYS A 35 -13.64 -34.16 9.70
C LYS A 35 -12.94 -33.60 10.94
N ARG A 36 -11.63 -33.43 10.85
CA ARG A 36 -10.86 -32.75 11.90
C ARG A 36 -11.01 -31.24 11.77
N VAL A 37 -11.07 -30.53 12.89
CA VAL A 37 -11.31 -29.07 12.91
C VAL A 37 -10.12 -28.34 13.51
N ALA A 38 -9.57 -27.38 12.76
CA ALA A 38 -8.61 -26.40 13.22
C ALA A 38 -9.27 -25.01 13.25
N ILE A 39 -8.91 -24.20 14.25
CA ILE A 39 -9.43 -22.84 14.42
C ILE A 39 -8.25 -21.88 14.40
N CYS A 40 -8.40 -20.81 13.65
CA CYS A 40 -7.44 -19.74 13.48
C CYS A 40 -8.15 -18.41 13.79
N SER A 41 -7.63 -17.63 14.73
CA SER A 41 -8.32 -16.44 15.22
C SER A 41 -7.37 -15.38 15.79
N LEU A 42 -7.90 -14.20 16.08
CA LEU A 42 -7.22 -13.15 16.84
C LEU A 42 -7.69 -13.21 18.30
N ARG A 43 -6.77 -13.15 19.26
CA ARG A 43 -7.05 -13.26 20.71
C ARG A 43 -8.12 -12.26 21.16
N ASN A 44 -8.02 -11.02 20.70
CA ASN A 44 -8.94 -9.94 21.08
C ASN A 44 -10.30 -10.01 20.38
N SER A 45 -10.49 -10.90 19.42
CA SER A 45 -11.74 -11.03 18.66
C SER A 45 -12.35 -12.44 18.75
N ALA A 46 -11.65 -13.37 19.39
CA ALA A 46 -12.12 -14.73 19.58
C ALA A 46 -13.15 -14.79 20.73
N SER A 47 -14.24 -15.51 20.49
CA SER A 47 -15.12 -15.95 21.57
C SER A 47 -14.34 -16.80 22.57
N SER A 48 -14.58 -16.58 23.87
CA SER A 48 -14.04 -17.38 24.98
C SER A 48 -14.32 -18.87 24.86
N SER A 49 -15.33 -19.23 24.04
CA SER A 49 -15.68 -20.61 23.69
C SER A 49 -14.56 -21.35 22.94
N PHE A 50 -13.69 -20.62 22.23
CA PHE A 50 -12.57 -21.21 21.48
C PHE A 50 -11.30 -21.40 22.30
N GLU A 51 -11.09 -20.55 23.31
CA GLU A 51 -9.88 -20.53 24.14
C GLU A 51 -9.86 -21.66 25.17
N ASN A 52 -10.97 -21.79 25.92
CA ASN A 52 -11.00 -22.66 27.08
C ASN A 52 -11.74 -23.97 26.75
N ALA A 53 -11.02 -25.09 26.89
CA ALA A 53 -11.60 -26.42 26.78
C ALA A 53 -12.77 -26.61 27.77
N GLU A 54 -12.67 -26.00 28.96
CA GLU A 54 -13.75 -26.01 29.95
C GLU A 54 -14.95 -25.17 29.53
N ALA A 55 -14.76 -24.03 28.86
CA ALA A 55 -15.87 -23.21 28.34
C ALA A 55 -16.62 -23.94 27.22
N SER A 56 -15.88 -24.59 26.30
CA SER A 56 -16.46 -25.50 25.29
C SER A 56 -17.24 -26.66 25.94
N GLN A 57 -16.71 -27.23 27.04
CA GLN A 57 -17.35 -28.33 27.75
C GLN A 57 -18.62 -27.90 28.51
N LEU A 58 -18.62 -26.70 29.09
CA LEU A 58 -19.79 -26.08 29.74
C LEU A 58 -20.92 -25.80 28.75
N LEU A 59 -20.61 -25.54 27.49
CA LEU A 59 -21.57 -25.40 26.40
C LEU A 59 -22.08 -26.74 25.84
N GLY A 60 -21.68 -27.88 26.44
CA GLY A 60 -22.04 -29.22 25.98
C GLY A 60 -21.33 -29.63 24.68
N LEU A 61 -20.33 -28.87 24.26
CA LEU A 61 -19.58 -29.08 23.02
C LEU A 61 -18.29 -29.85 23.34
N ALA A 62 -18.44 -31.15 23.62
CA ALA A 62 -17.30 -32.04 23.82
C ALA A 62 -16.39 -32.03 22.57
N ARG A 63 -15.24 -31.36 22.69
CA ARG A 63 -14.17 -31.26 21.66
C ARG A 63 -14.60 -30.58 20.36
N LEU A 64 -14.75 -29.26 20.40
CA LEU A 64 -14.99 -28.44 19.21
C LEU A 64 -13.83 -28.45 18.20
N LYS A 65 -12.59 -28.57 18.69
CA LYS A 65 -11.35 -28.51 17.91
C LYS A 65 -10.50 -29.77 18.12
N ASP A 66 -9.75 -30.17 17.09
CA ASP A 66 -8.77 -31.26 17.16
C ASP A 66 -7.34 -30.74 17.31
N PHE A 67 -7.12 -29.46 17.04
CA PHE A 67 -5.83 -28.79 17.11
C PHE A 67 -5.88 -27.63 18.11
N ASP A 68 -4.71 -27.15 18.50
CA ASP A 68 -4.61 -25.90 19.24
C ASP A 68 -5.07 -24.72 18.37
N VAL A 69 -5.59 -23.68 19.03
CA VAL A 69 -6.03 -22.49 18.32
C VAL A 69 -4.80 -21.81 17.76
N LEU A 70 -4.77 -21.62 16.44
CA LEU A 70 -3.73 -20.85 15.78
C LEU A 70 -4.05 -19.37 15.99
N TRP A 71 -3.23 -18.71 16.81
CA TRP A 71 -3.37 -17.29 17.04
C TRP A 71 -2.69 -16.52 15.91
N LEU A 72 -3.50 -15.82 15.12
CA LEU A 72 -3.00 -14.97 14.05
C LEU A 72 -2.04 -13.91 14.60
N ASP A 73 -2.30 -13.38 15.80
CA ASP A 73 -1.46 -12.40 16.50
C ASP A 73 0.01 -12.84 16.60
N ASP A 74 0.25 -14.12 16.91
CA ASP A 74 1.58 -14.72 17.05
C ASP A 74 2.32 -14.82 15.69
N HIS A 75 1.61 -14.59 14.60
CA HIS A 75 2.09 -14.70 13.22
C HIS A 75 1.89 -13.43 12.39
N VAL A 76 1.28 -12.37 12.95
CA VAL A 76 1.03 -11.10 12.22
C VAL A 76 2.33 -10.56 11.64
N THR A 77 3.45 -10.62 12.35
CA THR A 77 4.75 -10.13 11.84
C THR A 77 5.25 -10.90 10.62
N LYS A 78 4.88 -12.18 10.48
CA LYS A 78 5.23 -13.00 9.32
C LYS A 78 4.23 -12.86 8.17
N LEU A 79 2.97 -12.54 8.49
CA LEU A 79 1.87 -12.41 7.53
C LEU A 79 1.75 -10.99 6.95
N VAL A 80 2.14 -9.98 7.72
CA VAL A 80 2.17 -8.59 7.30
C VAL A 80 3.55 -8.31 6.72
N THR A 81 3.68 -8.54 5.42
CA THR A 81 4.82 -8.00 4.66
C THR A 81 4.58 -6.51 4.46
N PRO A 82 5.36 -5.61 5.08
CA PRO A 82 5.28 -4.20 4.74
C PRO A 82 5.65 -4.03 3.26
N LEU A 83 4.89 -3.22 2.51
CA LEU A 83 5.10 -3.06 1.07
C LEU A 83 6.45 -2.44 0.67
N HIS A 84 7.34 -2.12 1.62
CA HIS A 84 8.79 -1.99 1.37
C HIS A 84 9.57 -1.97 2.71
N PRO A 85 10.27 -3.06 3.11
CA PRO A 85 11.00 -3.10 4.38
C PRO A 85 12.20 -2.13 4.43
N THR A 86 12.86 -1.84 3.31
CA THR A 86 14.01 -0.92 3.23
C THR A 86 13.65 0.57 3.34
N LEU A 87 12.42 0.98 3.00
CA LEU A 87 12.07 2.40 2.95
C LEU A 87 11.48 2.94 4.26
N ARG A 88 11.17 2.09 5.26
CA ARG A 88 10.48 2.55 6.49
C ARG A 88 11.23 3.65 7.26
N ARG A 89 12.56 3.57 7.37
CA ARG A 89 13.38 4.61 8.01
C ARG A 89 13.56 5.85 7.14
N GLN A 90 13.49 5.68 5.81
CA GLN A 90 13.71 6.74 4.83
C GLN A 90 12.40 7.41 4.38
N ARG A 91 11.24 6.91 4.80
CA ARG A 91 9.90 7.41 4.43
C ARG A 91 9.77 8.94 4.51
N PRO A 92 10.13 9.61 5.63
CA PRO A 92 10.02 11.07 5.71
C PRO A 92 10.93 11.78 4.72
N ALA A 93 12.17 11.29 4.54
CA ALA A 93 13.14 11.87 3.61
C ALA A 93 12.68 11.68 2.15
N LEU A 94 12.15 10.51 1.82
CA LEU A 94 11.64 10.18 0.50
C LEU A 94 10.42 11.02 0.13
N LEU A 95 9.48 11.20 1.05
CA LEU A 95 8.31 12.06 0.83
C LEU A 95 8.71 13.53 0.65
N CYS A 96 9.69 14.01 1.43
CA CYS A 96 10.27 15.35 1.25
C CYS A 96 10.95 15.50 -0.12
N TRP A 97 11.75 14.52 -0.52
CA TRP A 97 12.40 14.52 -1.82
C TRP A 97 11.40 14.47 -2.97
N LEU A 98 10.37 13.61 -2.89
CA LEU A 98 9.30 13.54 -3.89
C LEU A 98 8.53 14.85 -4.00
N ARG A 99 8.25 15.51 -2.86
CA ARG A 99 7.66 16.86 -2.85
C ARG A 99 8.55 17.85 -3.61
N ASP A 100 9.84 17.88 -3.31
CA ASP A 100 10.77 18.84 -3.90
C ASP A 100 10.98 18.59 -5.40
N ALA A 101 11.08 17.32 -5.81
CA ALA A 101 11.14 16.91 -7.21
C ALA A 101 9.86 17.30 -7.98
N LEU A 102 8.69 17.06 -7.38
CA LEU A 102 7.41 17.40 -7.99
C LEU A 102 7.20 18.92 -8.05
N LEU A 103 7.65 19.67 -7.04
CA LEU A 103 7.64 21.13 -7.07
C LEU A 103 8.55 21.67 -8.18
N GLY A 104 9.76 21.14 -8.32
CA GLY A 104 10.68 21.49 -9.41
C GLY A 104 10.05 21.26 -10.78
N HIS A 105 9.47 20.07 -10.99
CA HIS A 105 8.80 19.74 -12.24
C HIS A 105 7.60 20.66 -12.55
N VAL A 106 6.74 20.94 -11.56
CA VAL A 106 5.61 21.86 -11.73
C VAL A 106 6.10 23.29 -12.03
N SER A 107 7.20 23.72 -11.42
CA SER A 107 7.83 25.02 -11.70
C SER A 107 8.38 25.10 -13.13
N GLU A 108 9.02 24.05 -13.64
CA GLU A 108 9.49 23.95 -15.03
C GLU A 108 8.34 24.01 -16.04
N LEU A 109 7.17 23.47 -15.67
CA LEU A 109 5.95 23.54 -16.47
C LEU A 109 5.24 24.91 -16.43
N GLY A 110 5.85 25.92 -15.80
CA GLY A 110 5.27 27.26 -15.67
C GLY A 110 4.32 27.40 -14.48
N GLY A 111 4.45 26.55 -13.48
CA GLY A 111 3.73 26.62 -12.20
C GLY A 111 2.39 25.91 -12.17
N ALA A 112 2.02 25.18 -13.24
CA ALA A 112 0.84 24.32 -13.25
C ALA A 112 1.05 23.07 -14.11
N ALA A 113 0.56 21.93 -13.63
CA ALA A 113 0.61 20.64 -14.32
C ALA A 113 -0.76 19.95 -14.22
N SER A 114 -1.14 19.15 -15.22
CA SER A 114 -2.32 18.30 -15.13
C SER A 114 -2.06 17.09 -14.21
N GLU A 115 -3.12 16.47 -13.70
CA GLU A 115 -2.99 15.22 -12.95
C GLU A 115 -2.33 14.09 -13.77
N GLU A 116 -2.57 14.06 -15.08
CA GLU A 116 -1.95 13.10 -16.00
C GLU A 116 -0.44 13.36 -16.14
N GLU A 117 -0.02 14.61 -16.28
CA GLU A 117 1.40 15.00 -16.34
C GLU A 117 2.12 14.65 -15.04
N VAL A 118 1.50 14.93 -13.89
CA VAL A 118 2.06 14.57 -12.57
C VAL A 118 2.13 13.06 -12.40
N SER A 119 1.11 12.32 -12.84
CA SER A 119 1.11 10.86 -12.80
C SER A 119 2.22 10.28 -13.68
N LEU A 120 2.40 10.83 -14.88
CA LEU A 120 3.44 10.42 -15.81
C LEU A 120 4.83 10.67 -15.22
N PHE A 121 5.07 11.86 -14.69
CA PHE A 121 6.33 12.21 -14.02
C PHE A 121 6.65 11.26 -12.86
N LEU A 122 5.68 11.03 -11.96
CA LEU A 122 5.85 10.09 -10.85
C LEU A 122 6.04 8.64 -11.30
N SER A 123 5.51 8.27 -12.48
CA SER A 123 5.72 6.92 -13.02
C SER A 123 7.12 6.70 -13.59
N GLN A 124 7.79 7.79 -14.01
CA GLN A 124 9.16 7.76 -14.54
C GLN A 124 10.21 7.69 -13.44
N ILE A 125 9.88 8.12 -12.22
CA ILE A 125 10.79 8.01 -11.07
C ILE A 125 10.80 6.57 -10.55
N GLY A 126 11.91 5.87 -10.76
CA GLY A 126 12.17 4.55 -10.21
C GLY A 126 12.54 4.60 -8.73
N LEU A 127 11.86 3.79 -7.92
CA LEU A 127 12.16 3.53 -6.52
C LEU A 127 12.40 2.03 -6.33
N GLY A 128 13.57 1.57 -6.77
CA GLY A 128 13.90 0.14 -6.83
C GLY A 128 13.01 -0.59 -7.84
N GLU A 129 12.22 -1.56 -7.37
CA GLU A 129 11.34 -2.37 -8.22
C GLU A 129 9.97 -1.71 -8.49
N SER A 130 9.69 -0.54 -7.91
CA SER A 130 8.42 0.17 -8.03
C SER A 130 8.60 1.60 -8.52
N SER A 131 7.56 2.21 -9.07
CA SER A 131 7.57 3.65 -9.39
C SER A 131 7.18 4.50 -8.19
N ALA A 132 7.59 5.77 -8.18
CA ALA A 132 7.12 6.74 -7.20
C ALA A 132 5.60 6.89 -7.22
N LEU A 133 4.97 6.73 -8.38
CA LEU A 133 3.51 6.71 -8.48
C LEU A 133 2.89 5.56 -7.68
N ALA A 134 3.43 4.34 -7.81
CA ALA A 134 2.95 3.18 -7.06
C ALA A 134 3.14 3.38 -5.56
N PHE A 135 4.29 3.94 -5.16
CA PHE A 135 4.58 4.30 -3.77
C PHE A 135 3.58 5.33 -3.22
N VAL A 136 3.36 6.44 -3.92
CA VAL A 136 2.44 7.51 -3.50
C VAL A 136 0.99 7.00 -3.39
N ARG A 137 0.54 6.16 -4.33
CA ARG A 137 -0.80 5.56 -4.27
C ARG A 137 -0.95 4.58 -3.10
N HIS A 138 0.10 3.81 -2.81
CA HIS A 138 0.07 2.89 -1.68
C HIS A 138 0.07 3.63 -0.33
N GLU A 139 0.94 4.62 -0.16
CA GLU A 139 1.14 5.30 1.12
C GLU A 139 0.07 6.35 1.41
N CYS A 140 -0.31 7.16 0.42
CA CYS A 140 -1.26 8.27 0.60
C CYS A 140 -2.65 7.95 0.03
N GLY A 141 -2.84 6.79 -0.63
CA GLY A 141 -4.09 6.39 -1.28
C GLY A 141 -4.37 7.08 -2.63
N SER A 142 -3.99 8.36 -2.77
CA SER A 142 -4.12 9.12 -4.02
C SER A 142 -3.08 10.24 -4.13
N ILE A 143 -2.87 10.74 -5.35
CA ILE A 143 -2.01 11.92 -5.60
C ILE A 143 -2.56 13.15 -4.89
N GLY A 144 -3.89 13.33 -4.89
CA GLY A 144 -4.54 14.44 -4.20
C GLY A 144 -4.26 14.43 -2.69
N ALA A 145 -4.40 13.27 -2.04
CA ALA A 145 -4.08 13.12 -0.63
C ALA A 145 -2.60 13.40 -0.33
N PHE A 146 -1.68 12.95 -1.18
CA PHE A 146 -0.25 13.27 -1.07
C PHE A 146 0.02 14.78 -1.16
N LEU A 147 -0.61 15.47 -2.13
CA LEU A 147 -0.47 16.91 -2.28
C LEU A 147 -1.05 17.67 -1.08
N ASP A 148 -2.20 17.24 -0.58
CA ASP A 148 -2.86 17.87 0.58
C ASP A 148 -2.11 17.63 1.89
N GLU A 149 -1.49 16.47 2.08
CA GLU A 149 -0.80 16.12 3.32
C GLU A 149 0.66 16.59 3.35
N HIS A 150 1.38 16.45 2.23
CA HIS A 150 2.83 16.70 2.18
C HIS A 150 3.21 17.94 1.38
N CYS A 151 2.30 18.48 0.57
CA CYS A 151 2.56 19.67 -0.26
C CYS A 151 1.66 20.88 0.11
N ALA A 152 0.89 20.80 1.20
CA ALA A 152 -0.18 21.75 1.59
C ALA A 152 0.22 23.24 1.65
N GLY A 153 1.53 23.54 1.67
CA GLY A 153 2.08 24.90 1.65
C GLY A 153 2.47 25.43 0.27
N GLN A 154 2.78 24.54 -0.68
CA GLN A 154 3.53 24.87 -1.90
C GLN A 154 2.74 24.53 -3.17
N LEU A 155 1.95 23.46 -3.15
CA LEU A 155 1.16 23.00 -4.28
C LEU A 155 -0.29 22.83 -3.85
N THR A 156 -1.21 23.11 -4.77
CA THR A 156 -2.65 22.89 -4.55
C THR A 156 -3.25 22.23 -5.77
N MET A 157 -4.05 21.19 -5.54
CA MET A 157 -4.83 20.57 -6.61
C MET A 157 -6.16 21.30 -6.74
N ARG A 158 -6.49 21.77 -7.94
CA ARG A 158 -7.77 22.39 -8.26
C ARG A 158 -8.43 21.63 -9.39
N ARG A 159 -9.72 21.30 -9.23
CA ARG A 159 -10.52 20.79 -10.33
C ARG A 159 -11.09 21.95 -11.13
N MET A 160 -10.67 22.07 -12.39
CA MET A 160 -11.26 22.99 -13.36
C MET A 160 -11.93 22.17 -14.47
N MET A 161 -13.24 22.40 -14.67
CA MET A 161 -14.00 21.81 -15.78
C MET A 161 -13.86 20.27 -15.88
N GLY A 162 -13.83 19.57 -14.74
CA GLY A 162 -13.69 18.11 -14.68
C GLY A 162 -12.26 17.57 -14.75
N THR A 163 -11.28 18.41 -15.10
CA THR A 163 -9.85 18.07 -15.08
C THR A 163 -9.19 18.58 -13.81
N ALA A 164 -8.36 17.74 -13.16
CA ALA A 164 -7.60 18.18 -12.00
C ALA A 164 -6.24 18.74 -12.43
N VAL A 165 -5.92 19.91 -11.91
CA VAL A 165 -4.72 20.68 -12.20
C VAL A 165 -3.99 20.93 -10.89
N VAL A 166 -2.73 20.53 -10.83
CA VAL A 166 -1.81 20.81 -9.73
C VAL A 166 -1.13 22.15 -10.01
N GLN A 167 -1.24 23.09 -9.08
CA GLN A 167 -0.73 24.45 -9.26
C GLN A 167 0.13 24.87 -8.07
N ALA A 168 1.28 25.47 -8.35
CA ALA A 168 2.13 26.07 -7.33
C ALA A 168 1.46 27.30 -6.71
N ARG A 169 1.44 27.37 -5.38
CA ARG A 169 0.90 28.53 -4.64
C ARG A 169 1.73 29.77 -4.98
N GLY A 170 1.09 30.78 -5.56
CA GLY A 170 1.73 32.02 -6.01
C GLY A 170 1.83 32.16 -7.54
N ALA A 171 1.62 31.09 -8.31
CA ALA A 171 1.53 31.18 -9.77
C ALA A 171 0.20 31.84 -10.18
N THR A 172 0.26 32.98 -10.88
CA THR A 172 -0.95 33.65 -11.38
C THR A 172 -1.52 32.90 -12.60
N PRO A 173 -2.85 32.91 -12.81
CA PRO A 173 -3.48 32.29 -14.00
C PRO A 173 -2.99 32.85 -15.34
N ALA A 174 -2.37 34.04 -15.34
CA ALA A 174 -1.74 34.64 -16.51
C ALA A 174 -0.43 33.94 -16.89
N ALA A 175 0.45 33.68 -15.92
CA ALA A 175 1.71 32.95 -16.13
C ALA A 175 1.49 31.55 -16.71
N ILE A 176 0.39 30.90 -16.31
CA ILE A 176 -0.01 29.57 -16.80
C ILE A 176 -0.43 29.60 -18.28
N ARG A 177 -1.13 30.65 -18.71
CA ARG A 177 -1.53 30.82 -20.11
C ARG A 177 -0.34 31.14 -21.02
N ASP A 178 0.60 31.93 -20.53
CA ASP A 178 1.80 32.30 -21.28
C ASP A 178 2.77 31.12 -21.42
N ALA A 179 2.92 30.27 -20.38
CA ALA A 179 3.71 29.04 -20.45
C ALA A 179 3.15 28.02 -21.45
N ARG A 180 1.82 27.81 -21.47
CA ARG A 180 1.18 26.90 -22.45
C ARG A 180 1.30 27.42 -23.88
N ARG A 181 1.12 28.74 -24.10
CA ARG A 181 1.33 29.35 -25.42
C ARG A 181 2.77 29.25 -25.90
N GLY A 182 3.74 29.35 -25.00
CA GLY A 182 5.16 29.15 -25.33
C GLY A 182 5.47 27.73 -25.79
N ARG A 183 4.85 26.71 -25.17
CA ARG A 183 5.04 25.30 -25.53
C ARG A 183 4.30 24.92 -26.83
N ASP A 184 3.08 25.40 -27.02
CA ASP A 184 2.32 25.16 -28.27
C ASP A 184 2.94 25.88 -29.47
N ALA A 185 3.58 27.04 -29.27
CA ALA A 185 4.31 27.75 -30.32
C ALA A 185 5.70 27.13 -30.63
N ALA A 186 6.27 26.37 -29.70
CA ALA A 186 7.52 25.62 -29.89
C ALA A 186 7.28 24.18 -30.39
N GLY A 187 6.04 23.71 -30.45
CA GLY A 187 5.63 22.38 -30.92
C GLY A 187 5.61 22.26 -32.44
N GLY A 188 6.78 22.39 -33.07
CA GLY A 188 6.96 22.31 -34.51
C GLY A 188 8.37 21.90 -34.93
N SER A 189 9.05 21.03 -34.18
CA SER A 189 10.16 20.25 -34.74
C SER A 189 10.46 19.03 -33.88
N ASP A 190 10.41 17.90 -34.55
CA ASP A 190 11.07 16.63 -34.25
C ASP A 190 12.44 16.85 -33.58
N ALA A 191 12.61 16.33 -32.36
CA ALA A 191 13.90 16.14 -31.72
C ALA A 191 13.75 15.07 -30.62
N GLY A 192 13.84 13.81 -31.03
CA GLY A 192 14.48 12.82 -30.17
C GLY A 192 15.93 13.26 -29.94
N ALA A 193 16.27 13.55 -28.69
CA ALA A 193 17.64 13.71 -28.22
C ALA A 193 17.65 13.49 -26.71
N ASP A 194 18.14 12.31 -26.32
CA ASP A 194 19.06 12.10 -25.21
C ASP A 194 18.86 13.01 -23.98
N ALA A 195 17.88 12.65 -23.16
CA ALA A 195 17.92 12.92 -21.74
C ALA A 195 18.12 11.58 -21.01
N ASP A 196 19.31 11.00 -21.18
CA ASP A 196 19.90 10.13 -20.16
C ASP A 196 20.17 11.00 -18.93
N ALA A 197 19.10 11.32 -18.21
CA ALA A 197 19.19 11.77 -16.84
C ALA A 197 19.50 10.51 -16.02
N ASP A 198 20.72 10.50 -15.49
CA ASP A 198 21.41 9.47 -14.72
C ASP A 198 20.63 9.05 -13.44
N ALA A 199 19.45 8.47 -13.62
CA ALA A 199 18.59 7.97 -12.54
C ALA A 199 19.06 6.60 -12.02
N GLY A 200 20.01 5.96 -12.71
CA GLY A 200 20.68 4.74 -12.25
C GLY A 200 21.68 4.97 -11.14
N ASP A 201 22.36 6.12 -11.13
CA ASP A 201 23.50 6.38 -10.24
C ASP A 201 23.09 6.68 -8.79
N LEU A 202 21.91 7.23 -8.55
CA LEU A 202 21.44 7.54 -7.18
C LEU A 202 20.89 6.32 -6.45
N GLY A 203 20.36 5.33 -7.16
CA GLY A 203 19.97 4.04 -6.59
C GLY A 203 21.19 3.26 -6.09
N GLU A 204 22.27 3.23 -6.89
CA GLU A 204 23.55 2.66 -6.48
C GLU A 204 24.26 3.48 -5.40
N ALA A 205 24.23 4.82 -5.46
CA ALA A 205 24.84 5.66 -4.43
C ALA A 205 24.15 5.50 -3.05
N LEU A 206 22.82 5.31 -3.02
CA LEU A 206 22.10 5.02 -1.76
C LEU A 206 22.36 3.60 -1.25
N LEU A 207 22.53 2.62 -2.14
CA LEU A 207 22.89 1.24 -1.81
C LEU A 207 24.36 1.13 -1.34
N ALA A 208 25.27 1.89 -1.94
CA ALA A 208 26.68 1.98 -1.55
C ALA A 208 26.84 2.65 -0.18
N ALA A 209 26.04 3.68 0.13
CA ALA A 209 25.99 4.28 1.46
C ALA A 209 25.46 3.32 2.53
N GLN A 210 24.70 2.29 2.14
CA GLN A 210 24.25 1.20 3.02
C GLN A 210 25.39 0.21 3.31
N SER A 211 26.22 -0.13 2.31
CA SER A 211 27.36 -1.04 2.49
C SER A 211 28.45 -0.50 3.42
N LEU A 212 28.57 0.83 3.56
CA LEU A 212 29.53 1.49 4.45
C LEU A 212 29.05 1.58 5.92
N LEU A 213 27.79 1.25 6.22
CA LEU A 213 27.22 1.29 7.56
C LEU A 213 27.05 -0.10 8.19
N ASP A 214 27.26 -1.17 7.42
CA ASP A 214 27.12 -2.57 7.87
C ASP A 214 28.47 -3.23 8.23
N ASP A 215 29.60 -2.51 8.17
CA ASP A 215 30.96 -3.02 8.43
C ASP A 215 31.49 -2.77 9.87
N ASP A 216 30.66 -2.26 10.79
CA ASP A 216 31.08 -1.84 12.15
C ASP A 216 30.42 -2.61 13.32
N ASP A 217 29.88 -3.82 13.11
CA ASP A 217 29.39 -4.71 14.20
C ASP A 217 29.94 -6.15 14.13
#